data_AF-A0A3C0A6H1-F1
#
_entry.id   AF-A0A3C0A6H1-F1
#
_cell.length_a   1.000
_cell.length_b   1.000
_cell.length_c   1.000
_cell.angle_alpha   90.00
_cell.angle_beta   90.00
_cell.angle_gamma   90.00
#
_symmetry.space_group_name_H-M   'P 1'
#
loop_
_entity.id
_entity.type
_entity.pdbx_description
1 polymer ?
#
loop_
_entity_poly.entity_id
_entity_poly.type
_entity_poly.pdbx_seq_one_letter_code
_entity_poly.pdbx_strand_id
1 'polypeptide(L)'
;MSEIHHISSSPVELSVIKDIVDNQKQLALSKEAIDNINNSYEFLSKKIKNNDTPIYGINTGFGSLCNVKISSENLSKLQENLVTSHACGTGEYVPKAIVKLMLLLKIQSLSYGYSGVQLVTVARLVAMYNANVIPVVYTQGSLGASGDLSPLAHMSLPLLGKGDVWLDDAIVPTSSIMQEHNWSPITLMAKEGLALLNGTQFMSAYGVYMLLKSYKYSYLADVISAVSIDA
;
A
#
# COMPACT_ATOMS: atom_id res chain seq x y z
N MET A 1 23.86 -10.39 -3.59
CA MET A 1 23.18 -9.10 -3.82
C MET A 1 21.74 -9.42 -4.16
N SER A 2 20.76 -8.80 -3.51
CA SER A 2 19.35 -9.00 -3.91
C SER A 2 19.15 -8.43 -5.31
N GLU A 3 18.56 -9.20 -6.21
CA GLU A 3 18.17 -8.68 -7.51
C GLU A 3 17.12 -7.56 -7.35
N ILE A 4 17.14 -6.57 -8.25
CA ILE A 4 16.19 -5.45 -8.24
C ILE A 4 15.10 -5.74 -9.28
N HIS A 5 13.84 -5.68 -8.84
CA HIS A 5 12.68 -5.63 -9.71
C HIS A 5 12.28 -4.17 -9.97
N HIS A 6 12.24 -3.79 -11.24
CA HIS A 6 11.79 -2.46 -11.64
C HIS A 6 10.27 -2.42 -11.84
N ILE A 7 9.59 -1.67 -10.97
CA ILE A 7 8.15 -1.41 -11.06
C ILE A 7 7.87 -0.59 -12.32
N SER A 8 7.02 -1.12 -13.20
CA SER A 8 6.65 -0.50 -14.48
C SER A 8 5.13 -0.39 -14.62
N SER A 9 4.66 0.14 -15.76
CA SER A 9 3.23 0.21 -16.10
C SER A 9 2.64 -1.12 -16.57
N SER A 10 3.48 -2.14 -16.80
CA SER A 10 3.03 -3.44 -17.26
C SER A 10 2.20 -4.15 -16.17
N PRO A 11 1.11 -4.84 -16.54
CA PRO A 11 0.38 -5.67 -15.60
C PRO A 11 1.32 -6.69 -14.94
N VAL A 12 1.24 -6.81 -13.62
CA VAL A 12 2.12 -7.72 -12.87
C VAL A 12 1.49 -9.10 -12.82
N GLU A 13 2.14 -10.06 -13.46
CA GLU A 13 1.74 -11.46 -13.46
C GLU A 13 2.09 -12.18 -12.15
N LEU A 14 1.36 -13.26 -11.85
CA LEU A 14 1.61 -14.07 -10.64
C LEU A 14 3.03 -14.68 -10.62
N SER A 15 3.57 -15.04 -11.79
CA SER A 15 4.94 -15.53 -11.98
C SER A 15 5.98 -14.51 -11.53
N VAL A 16 5.77 -13.23 -11.85
CA VAL A 16 6.62 -12.11 -11.45
C VAL A 16 6.54 -11.89 -9.95
N ILE A 17 5.34 -11.93 -9.36
CA ILE A 17 5.21 -11.80 -7.90
C ILE A 17 5.90 -12.97 -7.18
N LYS A 18 5.76 -14.19 -7.70
CA LYS A 18 6.46 -15.36 -7.17
C LYS A 18 7.97 -15.17 -7.18
N ASP A 19 8.53 -14.70 -8.30
CA ASP A 19 9.95 -14.41 -8.44
C ASP A 19 10.43 -13.33 -7.46
N ILE A 20 9.67 -12.24 -7.31
CA ILE A 20 9.99 -11.19 -6.32
C ILE A 20 10.01 -11.74 -4.89
N VAL A 21 9.02 -12.57 -4.53
CA VAL A 21 8.89 -13.12 -3.18
C VAL A 21 9.95 -14.17 -2.89
N ASP A 22 10.13 -15.15 -3.77
CA ASP A 22 11.05 -16.28 -3.57
C ASP A 22 12.50 -15.82 -3.56
N ASN A 23 12.86 -14.84 -4.41
CA ASN A 23 14.21 -14.29 -4.48
C ASN A 23 14.42 -13.03 -3.63
N GLN A 24 13.42 -12.66 -2.82
CA GLN A 24 13.44 -11.48 -1.93
C GLN A 24 13.95 -10.21 -2.63
N LYS A 25 13.45 -9.96 -3.85
CA LYS A 25 13.92 -8.86 -4.70
C LYS A 25 13.63 -7.52 -4.05
N GLN A 26 14.58 -6.59 -4.21
CA GLN A 26 14.32 -5.18 -3.90
C GLN A 26 13.50 -4.55 -5.02
N LEU A 27 12.76 -3.49 -4.70
CA LEU A 27 11.97 -2.74 -5.66
C LEU A 27 12.66 -1.42 -6.00
N ALA A 28 12.59 -1.03 -7.27
CA ALA A 28 12.92 0.30 -7.74
C ALA A 28 11.83 0.78 -8.70
N LEU A 29 11.46 2.06 -8.66
CA LEU A 29 10.55 2.62 -9.67
C LEU A 29 11.30 2.76 -11.00
N SER A 30 10.69 2.33 -12.10
CA SER A 30 11.21 2.64 -13.44
C SER A 30 11.08 4.14 -13.72
N LYS A 31 11.85 4.65 -14.70
CA LYS A 31 11.72 6.03 -15.16
C LYS A 31 10.29 6.35 -15.60
N GLU A 32 9.67 5.44 -16.35
CA GLU A 32 8.29 5.56 -16.80
C GLU A 32 7.30 5.67 -15.62
N ALA A 33 7.45 4.83 -14.59
CA ALA A 33 6.60 4.88 -13.40
C ALA A 33 6.74 6.23 -12.66
N ILE A 34 7.96 6.75 -12.54
CA ILE A 34 8.24 8.07 -11.95
C ILE A 34 7.55 9.18 -12.76
N ASP A 35 7.69 9.14 -14.09
CA ASP A 35 7.08 10.12 -14.99
C ASP A 35 5.54 10.08 -14.89
N ASN A 36 4.95 8.88 -14.84
CA ASN A 36 3.51 8.69 -14.68
C ASN A 36 2.98 9.25 -13.36
N ILE A 37 3.67 8.99 -12.25
CA ILE A 37 3.29 9.53 -10.92
C ILE A 37 3.34 11.06 -10.93
N ASN A 38 4.44 11.64 -11.43
CA ASN A 38 4.62 13.10 -11.47
C ASN A 38 3.56 13.76 -12.35
N ASN A 39 3.32 13.23 -13.56
CA ASN A 39 2.31 13.76 -14.48
C ASN A 39 0.90 13.74 -13.85
N SER A 40 0.55 12.64 -13.17
CA SER A 40 -0.72 12.51 -12.44
C SER A 40 -0.89 13.56 -11.35
N TYR A 41 0.16 13.74 -10.55
CA TYR A 41 0.18 14.69 -9.45
C TYR A 41 0.10 16.14 -9.94
N GLU A 42 0.86 16.49 -10.99
CA GLU A 42 0.81 17.81 -11.60
C GLU A 42 -0.56 18.13 -12.20
N PHE A 43 -1.16 17.17 -12.91
CA PHE A 43 -2.49 17.32 -13.47
C PHE A 43 -3.51 17.63 -12.37
N LEU A 44 -3.49 16.84 -11.29
CA LEU A 44 -4.39 17.03 -10.15
C LEU A 44 -4.15 18.39 -9.48
N SER A 45 -2.89 18.74 -9.23
CA SER A 45 -2.50 20.01 -8.61
C SER A 45 -2.96 21.23 -9.42
N LYS A 46 -2.80 21.20 -10.75
CA LYS A 46 -3.29 22.25 -11.66
C LYS A 46 -4.82 22.33 -11.65
N LYS A 47 -5.50 21.17 -11.67
CA LYS A 47 -6.96 21.11 -11.65
C LYS A 47 -7.56 21.68 -10.37
N ILE A 48 -6.94 21.42 -9.21
CA ILE A 48 -7.37 21.96 -7.92
C ILE A 48 -7.14 23.47 -7.85
N LYS A 49 -5.99 23.96 -8.32
CA LYS A 49 -5.68 25.41 -8.31
C LYS A 49 -6.61 26.23 -9.20
N ASN A 50 -7.05 25.67 -10.32
CA ASN A 50 -7.80 26.40 -11.34
C ASN A 50 -9.32 26.22 -11.23
N ASN A 51 -9.82 25.50 -10.21
CA ASN A 51 -11.23 25.14 -10.17
C ASN A 51 -11.76 25.01 -8.73
N ASP A 52 -12.76 25.83 -8.40
CA ASP A 52 -13.47 25.81 -7.11
C ASP A 52 -14.63 24.79 -7.08
N THR A 53 -14.78 23.97 -8.13
CA THR A 53 -15.81 22.92 -8.11
C THR A 53 -15.49 21.86 -7.04
N PRO A 54 -16.50 21.42 -6.27
CA PRO A 54 -16.32 20.31 -5.35
C PRO A 54 -16.01 19.01 -6.11
N ILE A 55 -14.89 18.38 -5.76
CA ILE A 55 -14.42 17.09 -6.25
C ILE A 55 -14.29 16.17 -5.03
N TYR A 56 -14.98 15.02 -5.10
CA TYR A 56 -15.04 14.06 -4.00
C TYR A 56 -13.67 13.66 -3.45
N GLY A 57 -13.49 13.79 -2.14
CA GLY A 57 -12.27 13.39 -1.43
C GLY A 57 -11.05 14.28 -1.70
N ILE A 58 -11.24 15.37 -2.44
CA ILE A 58 -10.22 16.39 -2.72
C ILE A 58 -10.52 17.65 -1.91
N ASN A 59 -11.69 18.25 -2.09
CA ASN A 59 -12.16 19.45 -1.38
C ASN A 59 -13.57 19.26 -0.79
N THR A 60 -13.97 18.00 -0.63
CA THR A 60 -15.19 17.60 0.11
C THR A 60 -14.84 16.62 1.23
N GLY A 61 -15.77 16.43 2.17
CA GLY A 61 -15.72 15.31 3.11
C GLY A 61 -15.87 13.94 2.43
N PHE A 62 -15.81 12.88 3.24
CA PHE A 62 -15.90 11.47 2.80
C PHE A 62 -17.20 10.83 3.30
N GLY A 63 -17.67 9.79 2.60
CA GLY A 63 -18.88 9.05 3.01
C GLY A 63 -20.10 9.95 3.14
N SER A 64 -20.77 9.94 4.29
CA SER A 64 -21.95 10.78 4.56
C SER A 64 -21.67 12.28 4.49
N LEU A 65 -20.41 12.70 4.58
CA LEU A 65 -19.97 14.10 4.51
C LEU A 65 -19.52 14.51 3.10
N CYS A 66 -19.83 13.73 2.06
CA CYS A 66 -19.47 14.00 0.67
C CYS A 66 -19.95 15.36 0.14
N ASN A 67 -21.00 15.93 0.74
CA ASN A 67 -21.57 17.23 0.36
C ASN A 67 -20.97 18.43 1.12
N VAL A 68 -20.09 18.18 2.10
CA VAL A 68 -19.45 19.24 2.90
C VAL A 68 -18.19 19.73 2.20
N LYS A 69 -18.14 21.00 1.80
CA LYS A 69 -16.94 21.63 1.23
C LYS A 69 -15.88 21.87 2.30
N ILE A 70 -14.62 21.67 1.95
CA ILE A 70 -13.45 21.88 2.82
C ILE A 70 -12.56 22.95 2.19
N SER A 71 -12.07 23.89 3.00
CA SER A 71 -11.15 24.93 2.53
C SER A 71 -9.79 24.34 2.13
N SER A 72 -9.13 24.98 1.18
CA SER A 72 -7.81 24.60 0.67
C SER A 72 -6.75 24.44 1.77
N GLU A 73 -6.80 25.30 2.79
CA GLU A 73 -5.91 25.29 3.96
C GLU A 73 -6.04 24.00 4.81
N ASN A 74 -7.23 23.39 4.83
CA ASN A 74 -7.51 22.21 5.64
C ASN A 74 -7.34 20.88 4.87
N LEU A 75 -6.97 20.91 3.58
CA LEU A 75 -6.93 19.70 2.77
C LEU A 75 -5.89 18.70 3.25
N SER A 76 -4.71 19.16 3.66
CA SER A 76 -3.69 18.25 4.22
C SER A 76 -4.19 17.59 5.51
N LYS A 77 -4.79 18.39 6.41
CA LYS A 77 -5.34 17.88 7.66
C LYS A 77 -6.49 16.90 7.45
N LEU A 78 -7.33 17.16 6.46
CA LEU A 78 -8.41 16.26 6.04
C LEU A 78 -7.87 14.88 5.64
N GLN A 79 -6.79 14.81 4.85
CA GLN A 79 -6.20 13.55 4.43
C GLN A 79 -5.52 12.81 5.60
N GLU A 80 -4.80 13.53 6.46
CA GLU A 80 -4.23 12.96 7.69
C GLU A 80 -5.32 12.35 8.57
N ASN A 81 -6.40 13.10 8.80
CA ASN A 81 -7.55 12.66 9.60
C ASN A 81 -8.26 11.46 8.97
N LEU A 82 -8.35 11.40 7.64
CA LEU A 82 -8.92 10.24 6.95
C LEU A 82 -8.13 8.97 7.30
N VAL A 83 -6.80 9.01 7.14
CA VAL A 83 -5.93 7.87 7.46
C VAL A 83 -6.09 7.48 8.93
N THR A 84 -6.01 8.44 9.86
CA THR A 84 -6.07 8.12 11.29
C THR A 84 -7.44 7.64 11.76
N SER A 85 -8.53 8.19 11.22
CA SER A 85 -9.90 7.80 11.62
C SER A 85 -10.29 6.41 11.11
N HIS A 86 -9.72 5.98 9.98
CA HIS A 86 -10.01 4.67 9.38
C HIS A 86 -9.06 3.58 9.87
N ALA A 87 -7.99 3.90 10.59
CA ALA A 87 -7.11 2.93 11.26
C ALA A 87 -7.78 2.33 12.51
N CYS A 88 -8.97 1.75 12.32
CA CYS A 88 -9.84 1.19 13.35
C CYS A 88 -9.90 -0.35 13.32
N GLY A 89 -8.96 -0.98 12.60
CA GLY A 89 -8.87 -2.44 12.53
C GLY A 89 -8.57 -3.09 13.87
N THR A 90 -9.09 -4.30 14.07
CA THR A 90 -9.02 -5.07 15.33
C THR A 90 -8.81 -6.57 15.07
N GLY A 91 -8.69 -7.35 16.13
CA GLY A 91 -8.48 -8.79 16.06
C GLY A 91 -7.00 -9.14 15.98
N GLU A 92 -6.70 -10.27 15.34
CA GLU A 92 -5.33 -10.76 15.19
C GLU A 92 -4.52 -9.91 14.21
N TYR A 93 -3.19 -9.99 14.34
CA TYR A 93 -2.28 -9.38 13.39
C TYR A 93 -2.26 -10.15 12.07
N VAL A 94 -2.29 -9.40 10.98
CA VAL A 94 -2.11 -9.92 9.63
C VAL A 94 -0.67 -10.43 9.49
N PRO A 95 -0.44 -11.63 8.91
CA PRO A 95 0.91 -12.15 8.76
C PRO A 95 1.82 -11.20 7.99
N LYS A 96 3.07 -11.02 8.46
CA LYS A 96 4.08 -10.12 7.85
C LYS A 96 4.22 -10.29 6.33
N ALA A 97 4.18 -11.53 5.85
CA ALA A 97 4.26 -11.84 4.42
C ALA A 97 3.09 -11.27 3.60
N ILE A 98 1.88 -11.26 4.16
CA ILE A 98 0.70 -10.68 3.52
C ILE A 98 0.82 -9.16 3.48
N VAL A 99 1.22 -8.52 4.59
CA VAL A 99 1.42 -7.07 4.63
C VAL A 99 2.52 -6.63 3.66
N LYS A 100 3.59 -7.42 3.51
CA LYS A 100 4.64 -7.16 2.51
C LYS A 100 4.09 -7.24 1.08
N LEU A 101 3.17 -8.18 0.79
CA LEU A 101 2.45 -8.21 -0.49
C LEU A 101 1.51 -7.01 -0.65
N MET A 102 0.83 -6.54 0.41
CA MET A 102 0.01 -5.33 0.36
C MET A 102 0.84 -4.11 -0.06
N LEU A 103 2.05 -3.95 0.50
CA LEU A 103 2.98 -2.89 0.11
C LEU A 103 3.35 -2.99 -1.37
N LEU A 104 3.78 -4.17 -1.85
CA LEU A 104 4.12 -4.39 -3.26
C LEU A 104 2.95 -4.00 -4.19
N LEU A 105 1.76 -4.51 -3.91
CA LEU A 105 0.57 -4.27 -4.72
C LEU A 105 0.11 -2.80 -4.65
N LYS A 106 0.32 -2.12 -3.51
CA LYS A 106 0.03 -0.69 -3.39
C LYS A 106 1.00 0.13 -4.21
N ILE A 107 2.30 -0.16 -4.14
CA ILE A 107 3.34 0.48 -4.95
C ILE A 107 3.01 0.34 -6.43
N GLN A 108 2.71 -0.87 -6.89
CA GLN A 108 2.31 -1.15 -8.27
C GLN A 108 1.05 -0.40 -8.68
N SER A 109 0.04 -0.35 -7.80
CA SER A 109 -1.21 0.37 -8.11
C SER A 109 -1.00 1.88 -8.24
N LEU A 110 -0.11 2.46 -7.44
CA LEU A 110 0.19 3.90 -7.48
C LEU A 110 1.11 4.26 -8.67
N SER A 111 1.99 3.35 -9.09
CA SER A 111 2.92 3.56 -10.21
C SER A 111 2.25 3.68 -11.57
N TYR A 112 1.00 3.23 -11.72
CA TYR A 112 0.22 3.45 -12.94
C TYR A 112 -0.11 4.93 -13.20
N GLY A 113 0.03 5.82 -12.21
CA GLY A 113 -0.13 7.27 -12.44
C GLY A 113 -1.58 7.74 -12.58
N TYR A 114 -2.55 7.06 -11.95
CA TYR A 114 -3.96 7.48 -11.95
C TYR A 114 -4.46 8.00 -10.59
N SER A 115 -3.60 7.96 -9.58
CA SER A 115 -3.97 8.26 -8.20
C SER A 115 -3.74 9.73 -7.82
N GLY A 116 -2.84 10.44 -8.50
CA GLY A 116 -2.48 11.82 -8.19
C GLY A 116 -1.73 11.97 -6.86
N VAL A 117 -0.90 10.99 -6.51
CA VAL A 117 -0.06 11.00 -5.29
C VAL A 117 1.31 11.60 -5.56
N GLN A 118 1.97 12.10 -4.52
CA GLN A 118 3.34 12.57 -4.63
C GLN A 118 4.32 11.41 -4.86
N LEU A 119 5.39 11.67 -5.61
CA LEU A 119 6.47 10.72 -5.78
C LEU A 119 7.13 10.32 -4.45
N VAL A 120 7.28 11.26 -3.51
CA VAL A 120 7.86 10.99 -2.19
C VAL A 120 7.06 9.95 -1.41
N THR A 121 5.73 9.92 -1.57
CA THR A 121 4.83 8.96 -0.95
C THR A 121 5.11 7.54 -1.47
N VAL A 122 5.17 7.37 -2.79
CA VAL A 122 5.45 6.07 -3.39
C VAL A 122 6.90 5.63 -3.12
N ALA A 123 7.85 6.55 -3.15
CA ALA A 123 9.25 6.29 -2.83
C ALA A 123 9.42 5.82 -1.38
N ARG A 124 8.67 6.37 -0.42
CA ARG A 124 8.70 5.89 0.98
C ARG A 124 8.12 4.49 1.12
N LEU A 125 7.04 4.16 0.41
CA LEU A 125 6.51 2.79 0.39
C LEU A 125 7.53 1.79 -0.15
N VAL A 126 8.24 2.16 -1.24
CA VAL A 126 9.36 1.36 -1.78
C VAL A 126 10.47 1.20 -0.75
N ALA A 127 10.87 2.27 -0.07
CA ALA A 127 11.88 2.23 0.98
C ALA A 127 11.47 1.32 2.15
N MET A 128 10.21 1.39 2.60
CA MET A 128 9.66 0.51 3.62
C MET A 128 9.70 -0.96 3.19
N TYR A 129 9.27 -1.26 1.97
CA TYR A 129 9.32 -2.62 1.42
C TYR A 129 10.76 -3.18 1.41
N ASN A 130 11.71 -2.38 0.92
CA ASN A 130 13.11 -2.77 0.79
C ASN A 130 13.83 -2.93 2.13
N ALA A 131 13.44 -2.11 3.13
CA ALA A 131 13.98 -2.16 4.48
C ALA A 131 13.27 -3.19 5.39
N ASN A 132 12.27 -3.92 4.88
CA ASN A 132 11.40 -4.78 5.68
C ASN A 132 10.71 -4.04 6.85
N VAL A 133 10.43 -2.75 6.69
CA VAL A 133 9.60 -1.99 7.63
C VAL A 133 8.15 -2.35 7.32
N ILE A 134 7.64 -3.37 8.02
CA ILE A 134 6.31 -3.93 7.78
C ILE A 134 5.31 -3.32 8.77
N PRO A 135 4.29 -2.57 8.31
CA PRO A 135 3.25 -2.05 9.18
C PRO A 135 2.53 -3.13 9.97
N VAL A 136 2.13 -2.82 11.20
CA VAL A 136 1.17 -3.65 11.94
C VAL A 136 -0.22 -3.42 11.35
N VAL A 137 -0.85 -4.49 10.87
CA VAL A 137 -2.19 -4.48 10.28
C VAL A 137 -3.03 -5.55 10.96
N TYR A 138 -4.33 -5.30 11.12
CA TYR A 138 -5.26 -6.18 11.81
C TYR A 138 -6.21 -6.89 10.85
N THR A 139 -6.68 -8.09 11.21
CA THR A 139 -7.48 -8.95 10.34
C THR A 139 -8.94 -8.53 10.19
N GLN A 140 -9.49 -7.72 11.12
CA GLN A 140 -10.89 -7.30 11.12
C GLN A 140 -11.02 -5.77 10.96
N GLY A 141 -12.17 -5.33 10.43
CA GLY A 141 -12.54 -3.90 10.32
C GLY A 141 -12.79 -3.40 8.90
N SER A 142 -12.44 -4.16 7.86
CA SER A 142 -12.80 -3.87 6.47
C SER A 142 -14.11 -4.55 6.07
N LEU A 143 -14.90 -3.90 5.22
CA LEU A 143 -16.09 -4.49 4.59
C LEU A 143 -15.79 -5.11 3.22
N GLY A 144 -14.63 -4.83 2.62
CA GLY A 144 -14.27 -5.29 1.27
C GLY A 144 -15.14 -4.76 0.12
N ALA A 145 -16.11 -3.88 0.39
CA ALA A 145 -17.08 -3.41 -0.61
C ALA A 145 -16.64 -2.12 -1.36
N SER A 146 -15.86 -1.24 -0.71
CA SER A 146 -15.42 0.05 -1.27
C SER A 146 -13.91 0.28 -1.05
N GLY A 147 -13.16 -0.81 -1.15
CA GLY A 147 -11.74 -0.87 -0.79
C GLY A 147 -11.49 -1.34 0.65
N ASP A 148 -10.25 -1.77 0.89
CA ASP A 148 -9.73 -2.28 2.15
C ASP A 148 -9.30 -1.15 3.08
N LEU A 149 -10.22 -0.21 3.33
CA LEU A 149 -9.94 1.09 3.94
C LEU A 149 -9.20 0.95 5.28
N SER A 150 -9.69 0.10 6.18
CA SER A 150 -9.12 -0.04 7.52
C SER A 150 -7.73 -0.71 7.54
N PRO A 151 -7.53 -1.87 6.87
CA PRO A 151 -6.20 -2.46 6.71
C PRO A 151 -5.20 -1.52 6.01
N LEU A 152 -5.65 -0.77 4.99
CA LEU A 152 -4.77 0.15 4.26
C LEU A 152 -4.50 1.44 5.03
N ALA A 153 -5.40 1.86 5.92
CA ALA A 153 -5.15 2.92 6.87
C ALA A 153 -4.02 2.55 7.83
N HIS A 154 -4.11 1.37 8.46
CA HIS A 154 -3.05 0.82 9.31
C HIS A 154 -1.73 0.69 8.55
N MET A 155 -1.75 0.17 7.31
CA MET A 155 -0.56 0.08 6.46
C MET A 155 0.08 1.44 6.17
N SER A 156 -0.72 2.51 6.12
CA SER A 156 -0.29 3.85 5.71
C SER A 156 0.10 4.76 6.89
N LEU A 157 -0.31 4.43 8.13
CA LEU A 157 0.05 5.20 9.32
C LEU A 157 1.56 5.48 9.44
N PRO A 158 2.47 4.53 9.12
CA PRO A 158 3.89 4.79 9.23
C PRO A 158 4.41 5.89 8.31
N LEU A 159 3.73 6.18 7.19
CA LEU A 159 4.09 7.32 6.33
C LEU A 159 3.97 8.65 7.07
N LEU A 160 3.05 8.74 8.04
CA LEU A 160 2.77 9.91 8.86
C LEU A 160 3.58 9.95 10.17
N GLY A 161 4.45 8.96 10.40
CA GLY A 161 5.16 8.81 11.66
C GLY A 161 4.28 8.29 12.80
N LYS A 162 3.18 7.63 12.47
CA LYS A 162 2.19 7.11 13.41
C LYS A 162 2.08 5.60 13.30
N GLY A 163 1.44 4.99 14.30
CA GLY A 163 1.23 3.55 14.34
C GLY A 163 2.52 2.78 14.55
N ASP A 164 2.40 1.47 14.43
CA ASP A 164 3.46 0.53 14.77
C ASP A 164 3.90 -0.29 13.55
N VAL A 165 5.12 -0.77 13.61
CA VAL A 165 5.74 -1.62 12.58
C VAL A 165 6.43 -2.80 13.25
N TRP A 166 6.58 -3.88 12.49
CA TRP A 166 7.39 -5.01 12.89
C TRP A 166 8.87 -4.70 12.68
N LEU A 167 9.66 -4.93 13.72
CA LEU A 167 11.11 -5.04 13.67
C LEU A 167 11.46 -6.45 14.12
N ASP A 168 11.88 -7.30 13.18
CA ASP A 168 11.98 -8.74 13.37
C ASP A 168 10.67 -9.33 13.91
N ASP A 169 10.67 -9.85 15.14
CA ASP A 169 9.50 -10.42 15.82
C ASP A 169 8.92 -9.50 16.91
N ALA A 170 9.43 -8.28 17.05
CA ALA A 170 8.93 -7.28 17.97
C ALA A 170 8.10 -6.21 17.24
N ILE A 171 7.11 -5.65 17.95
CA ILE A 171 6.36 -4.49 17.51
C ILE A 171 6.99 -3.25 18.13
N VAL A 172 7.32 -2.28 17.30
CA VAL A 172 7.93 -1.01 17.71
C VAL A 172 7.17 0.17 17.13
N PRO A 173 7.16 1.33 17.81
CA PRO A 173 6.54 2.52 17.28
C PRO A 173 7.28 3.00 16.02
N THR A 174 6.53 3.48 15.03
CA THR A 174 7.11 4.01 13.77
C THR A 174 8.16 5.09 14.01
N SER A 175 8.00 5.91 15.06
CA SER A 175 8.93 6.98 15.39
C SER A 175 10.37 6.49 15.59
N SER A 176 10.57 5.30 16.16
CA SER A 176 11.89 4.69 16.33
C SER A 176 12.53 4.34 14.98
N ILE A 177 11.75 3.72 14.08
CA ILE A 177 12.20 3.39 12.73
C ILE A 177 12.49 4.65 11.91
N MET A 178 11.70 5.71 12.09
CA MET A 178 11.98 6.99 11.44
C MET A 178 13.33 7.58 11.83
N GLN A 179 13.69 7.51 13.11
CA GLN A 179 14.99 7.97 13.59
C GLN A 179 16.13 7.13 13.00
N GLU A 180 15.99 5.80 13.03
CA GLU A 180 16.99 4.86 12.51
C GLU A 180 17.30 5.10 11.02
N HIS A 181 16.26 5.30 10.21
CA HIS A 181 16.41 5.53 8.77
C HIS A 181 16.58 7.01 8.36
N ASN A 182 16.67 7.94 9.31
CA ASN A 182 16.69 9.39 9.07
C ASN A 182 15.53 9.86 8.18
N TRP A 183 14.34 9.33 8.47
CA TRP A 183 13.11 9.60 7.74
C TRP A 183 12.26 10.66 8.44
N SER A 184 11.78 11.63 7.67
CA SER A 184 10.74 12.55 8.14
C SER A 184 9.34 12.01 7.83
N PRO A 185 8.32 12.36 8.63
CA PRO A 185 6.92 12.16 8.28
C PRO A 185 6.56 12.83 6.97
N ILE A 186 5.70 12.18 6.17
CA ILE A 186 5.15 12.75 4.93
C ILE A 186 3.94 13.61 5.25
N THR A 187 3.94 14.83 4.75
CA THR A 187 2.75 15.69 4.74
C THR A 187 1.90 15.34 3.53
N LEU A 188 0.75 14.71 3.74
CA LEU A 188 -0.16 14.34 2.65
C LEU A 188 -0.76 15.59 1.99
N MET A 189 -0.76 15.59 0.66
CA MET A 189 -1.44 16.57 -0.17
C MET A 189 -2.86 16.11 -0.51
N ALA A 190 -3.64 16.99 -1.13
CA ALA A 190 -5.03 16.72 -1.49
C ALA A 190 -5.18 15.36 -2.23
N LYS A 191 -6.20 14.57 -1.86
CA LYS A 191 -6.51 13.22 -2.35
C LYS A 191 -5.56 12.10 -1.91
N GLU A 192 -4.37 12.38 -1.36
CA GLU A 192 -3.39 11.32 -1.09
C GLU A 192 -3.82 10.32 -0.02
N GLY A 193 -4.46 10.78 1.07
CA GLY A 193 -5.01 9.89 2.08
C GLY A 193 -6.03 8.93 1.46
N LEU A 194 -6.92 9.45 0.61
CA LEU A 194 -7.89 8.62 -0.10
C LEU A 194 -7.21 7.64 -1.07
N ALA A 195 -6.19 8.07 -1.81
CA ALA A 195 -5.45 7.21 -2.73
C ALA A 195 -4.72 6.04 -2.02
N LEU A 196 -4.23 6.29 -0.80
CA LEU A 196 -3.59 5.27 0.02
C LEU A 196 -4.61 4.22 0.51
N LEU A 197 -5.80 4.65 0.93
CA LEU A 197 -6.81 3.76 1.53
C LEU A 197 -7.72 3.08 0.50
N ASN A 198 -8.05 3.76 -0.59
CA ASN A 198 -9.04 3.27 -1.56
C ASN A 198 -8.40 2.30 -2.57
N GLY A 199 -8.41 1.02 -2.23
CA GLY A 199 -7.97 -0.07 -3.11
C GLY A 199 -8.20 -1.44 -2.47
N THR A 200 -7.89 -2.51 -3.19
CA THR A 200 -8.18 -3.90 -2.77
C THR A 200 -6.94 -4.67 -2.32
N GLN A 201 -5.87 -3.97 -1.91
CA GLN A 201 -4.57 -4.61 -1.68
C GLN A 201 -4.57 -5.63 -0.55
N PHE A 202 -5.44 -5.52 0.44
CA PHE A 202 -5.51 -6.50 1.53
C PHE A 202 -6.08 -7.82 1.02
N MET A 203 -7.26 -7.79 0.38
CA MET A 203 -7.86 -9.01 -0.19
C MET A 203 -7.01 -9.57 -1.35
N SER A 204 -6.43 -8.71 -2.20
CA SER A 204 -5.57 -9.13 -3.30
C SER A 204 -4.28 -9.76 -2.80
N ALA A 205 -3.68 -9.26 -1.71
CA ALA A 205 -2.49 -9.88 -1.11
C ALA A 205 -2.78 -11.29 -0.59
N TYR A 206 -3.90 -11.49 0.10
CA TYR A 206 -4.35 -12.84 0.48
C TYR A 206 -4.60 -13.73 -0.73
N GLY A 207 -5.31 -13.23 -1.76
CA GLY A 207 -5.57 -13.97 -2.98
C GLY A 207 -4.29 -14.44 -3.68
N VAL A 208 -3.33 -13.53 -3.85
CA VAL A 208 -2.01 -13.84 -4.42
C VAL A 208 -1.28 -14.88 -3.57
N TYR A 209 -1.20 -14.68 -2.25
CA TYR A 209 -0.52 -15.61 -1.36
C TYR A 209 -1.12 -17.02 -1.42
N MET A 210 -2.46 -17.11 -1.37
CA MET A 210 -3.17 -18.38 -1.46
C MET A 210 -2.93 -19.07 -2.79
N LEU A 211 -3.00 -18.35 -3.92
CA LEU A 211 -2.70 -18.92 -5.23
C LEU A 211 -1.28 -19.49 -5.31
N LEU A 212 -0.28 -18.75 -4.85
CA LEU A 212 1.12 -19.22 -4.82
C LEU A 212 1.27 -20.50 -3.97
N LYS A 213 0.59 -20.59 -2.82
CA LYS A 213 0.59 -21.80 -1.99
C LYS A 213 -0.14 -22.96 -2.66
N SER A 214 -1.30 -22.70 -3.27
CA SER A 214 -2.09 -23.72 -3.96
C SER A 214 -1.32 -24.37 -5.11
N TYR A 215 -0.57 -23.61 -5.92
CA TYR A 215 0.30 -24.19 -6.96
C TYR A 215 1.35 -25.14 -6.37
N LYS A 216 1.99 -24.74 -5.26
CA LYS A 216 2.96 -25.59 -4.56
C LYS A 216 2.31 -26.85 -4.02
N TYR A 217 1.15 -26.75 -3.38
CA TYR A 217 0.46 -27.89 -2.79
C TYR A 217 -0.09 -28.85 -3.84
N SER A 218 -0.61 -28.34 -4.96
CA SER A 218 -1.03 -29.17 -6.09
C SER A 218 0.12 -30.01 -6.62
N TYR A 219 1.29 -29.40 -6.87
CA TYR A 219 2.48 -30.12 -7.32
C TYR A 219 2.93 -31.20 -6.32
N LEU A 220 2.95 -30.87 -5.02
CA LEU A 220 3.32 -31.83 -3.98
C LEU A 220 2.32 -32.98 -3.87
N ALA A 221 1.03 -32.72 -4.07
CA ALA A 221 0.00 -33.77 -4.07
C ALA A 221 0.25 -34.80 -5.17
N ASP A 222 0.61 -34.37 -6.38
CA ASP A 222 0.93 -35.26 -7.50
C ASP A 222 2.17 -36.11 -7.18
N VAL A 223 3.23 -35.50 -6.66
CA VAL A 223 4.48 -36.20 -6.28
C VAL A 223 4.23 -37.23 -5.18
N ILE A 224 3.51 -36.85 -4.12
CA ILE A 224 3.18 -37.76 -3.01
C ILE A 224 2.30 -38.91 -3.51
N SER A 225 1.35 -38.63 -4.40
CA SER A 225 0.48 -39.66 -4.98
C SER A 225 1.27 -40.66 -5.81
N ALA A 226 2.21 -40.19 -6.64
CA ALA A 226 3.09 -41.07 -7.42
C ALA A 226 3.92 -42.00 -6.51
N VAL A 227 4.58 -41.44 -5.49
CA VAL A 227 5.36 -42.24 -4.52
C VAL A 227 4.47 -43.24 -3.75
N SER A 228 3.23 -42.85 -3.43
CA SER A 228 2.30 -43.72 -2.70
C SER A 228 1.76 -44.87 -3.55
N ILE A 229 1.67 -44.69 -4.88
CA ILE A 229 1.25 -45.75 -5.81
C ILE A 229 2.37 -46.79 -6.00
N ASP A 230 3.63 -46.35 -5.96
CA ASP A 230 4.79 -47.24 -6.15
C ASP A 230 5.16 -48.06 -4.89
N ALA A 231 4.73 -47.63 -3.70
CA ALA A 231 5.08 -48.23 -2.39
C ALA A 231 4.29 -49.51 -2.06
#